data_AF-A0A352PYS8-F1
#
_entry.id   AF-A0A352PYS8-F1
#
_cell.length_a   1.000
_cell.length_b   1.000
_cell.length_c   1.000
_cell.angle_alpha   90.00
_cell.angle_beta   90.00
_cell.angle_gamma   90.00
#
_symmetry.space_group_name_H-M   'P 1'
#
loop_
_entity.id
_entity.type
_entity.pdbx_description
1 polymer ?
#
loop_
_entity_poly.entity_id
_entity_poly.type
_entity_poly.pdbx_seq_one_letter_code
_entity_poly.pdbx_strand_id
1 'polypeptide(L)' 'MAEKREMCSCTNCGNEAEMVVTCQLVEVREADTVKQKEKQTRKCTVCGNEADMIVDLEG' A
#
# COMPACT_ATOMS: atom_id res chain seq x y z
N MET A 1 15.33 -1.86 0.85
CA MET A 1 13.87 -1.65 1.00
C MET A 1 13.64 -0.17 0.75
N ALA A 2 12.97 0.21 -0.34
CA ALA A 2 12.74 1.62 -0.63
C ALA A 2 11.54 2.09 0.19
N GLU A 3 11.77 2.89 1.22
CA GLU A 3 10.70 3.59 1.93
C GLU A 3 10.23 4.77 1.08
N LYS A 4 9.05 4.66 0.47
CA LYS A 4 8.43 5.78 -0.23
C LYS A 4 7.59 6.58 0.74
N ARG A 5 7.67 7.90 0.67
CA ARG A 5 6.81 8.81 1.45
C ARG A 5 5.97 9.61 0.47
N GLU A 6 4.67 9.66 0.70
CA GLU A 6 3.74 10.41 -0.12
C GLU A 6 2.75 11.19 0.75
N MET A 7 2.42 12.42 0.34
CA MET A 7 1.37 13.17 1.01
C MET A 7 0.02 12.72 0.44
N CYS A 8 -0.84 12.22 1.31
CA CYS A 8 -2.17 11.73 0.96
C CYS A 8 -3.22 12.24 1.94
N SER A 9 -4.45 12.40 1.47
CA SER A 9 -5.59 12.70 2.33
C SER A 9 -5.96 11.44 3.12
N CYS A 10 -5.71 11.44 4.43
CA CYS A 10 -6.05 10.32 5.28
C CYS A 10 -7.53 10.40 5.68
N THR A 11 -8.34 9.46 5.20
CA THR A 11 -9.78 9.38 5.54
C THR A 11 -10.04 9.09 7.02
N ASN A 12 -9.05 8.54 7.74
CA ASN A 12 -9.16 8.24 9.16
C ASN A 12 -9.01 9.49 10.05
N CYS A 13 -8.04 10.35 9.78
CA CYS A 13 -7.86 11.60 10.54
C CYS A 13 -8.48 12.83 9.85
N GLY A 14 -9.00 12.69 8.63
CA GLY A 14 -9.71 13.74 7.88
C GLY A 14 -8.82 14.86 7.34
N ASN A 15 -7.50 14.69 7.36
CA ASN A 15 -6.54 15.71 6.96
C ASN A 15 -5.50 15.15 5.98
N GLU A 16 -4.83 16.06 5.27
CA GLU A 16 -3.63 15.73 4.49
C GLU A 16 -2.49 15.36 5.44
N ALA A 17 -1.94 14.17 5.24
CA ALA A 17 -0.88 13.62 6.08
C ALA A 17 0.18 12.95 5.22
N GLU A 18 1.42 12.99 5.70
CA GLU A 18 2.48 12.17 5.12
C GLU A 18 2.21 10.70 5.45
N MET A 19 2.21 9.86 4.42
CA MET A 19 2.07 8.42 4.52
C MET A 19 3.36 7.73 4.09
N VAL A 20 3.80 6.74 4.87
CA VAL A 20 4.91 5.85 4.52
C VAL A 20 4.34 4.66 3.74
N VAL A 21 4.85 4.46 2.53
CA VAL A 21 4.45 3.38 1.62
C VAL A 21 5.52 2.31 1.60
N THR A 22 5.09 1.10 1.92
CA THR A 22 5.90 -0.12 1.90
C THR A 22 5.41 -1.02 0.78
N CYS A 23 6.26 -1.26 -0.22
CA CYS A 23 5.98 -2.19 -1.31
C CYS A 23 6.54 -3.58 -0.99
N GLN A 24 5.73 -4.62 -1.19
CA GLN A 24 6.10 -6.01 -1.01
C GLN A 24 5.53 -6.83 -2.16
N LEU A 25 6.33 -7.75 -2.72
CA LEU A 25 5.83 -8.70 -3.71
C LEU A 25 5.12 -9.84 -2.97
N VAL A 26 3.86 -10.07 -3.31
CA VAL A 26 3.02 -11.13 -2.72
C VAL A 26 2.48 -12.03 -3.82
N GLU A 27 2.34 -13.31 -3.51
CA GLU A 27 1.73 -14.28 -4.41
C GLU A 27 0.24 -14.39 -4.05
N VAL A 28 -0.63 -14.00 -4.98
CA VAL A 28 -2.07 -14.07 -4.82
C VAL A 28 -2.60 -15.20 -5.70
N ARG A 29 -3.35 -16.13 -5.09
CA ARG A 29 -4.06 -17.18 -5.82
C ARG A 29 -5.38 -16.61 -6.34
N GLU A 30 -5.51 -16.48 -7.65
CA GLU A 30 -6.76 -16.11 -8.31
C GLU A 30 -7.23 -17.27 -9.18
N ALA A 31 -8.41 -17.82 -8.84
CA ALA A 31 -8.98 -19.02 -9.43
C ALA A 31 -7.97 -20.20 -9.41
N ASP A 32 -7.34 -20.49 -10.55
CA ASP A 32 -6.45 -21.64 -10.77
C ASP A 32 -4.98 -21.22 -10.99
N THR A 33 -4.67 -19.92 -10.95
CA THR A 33 -3.32 -19.40 -11.22
C THR A 33 -2.76 -18.64 -10.03
N VAL A 34 -1.47 -18.85 -9.74
CA VAL A 34 -0.69 -18.02 -8.82
C VAL A 34 -0.17 -16.81 -9.59
N LYS A 35 -0.63 -15.61 -9.25
CA LYS A 35 -0.10 -14.36 -9.81
C LYS A 35 0.76 -13.65 -8.77
N GLN A 36 1.93 -13.16 -9.19
CA GLN A 36 2.67 -12.20 -8.39
C GLN A 36 2.01 -10.83 -8.51
N LYS A 37 1.73 -10.21 -7.36
CA LYS A 37 1.18 -8.86 -7.24
C LYS A 37 2.04 -8.04 -6.30
N GLU A 38 1.98 -6.73 -6.44
CA GLU A 38 2.60 -5.82 -5.48
C GLU A 38 1.58 -5.44 -4.40
N LYS A 39 1.86 -5.80 -3.16
CA LYS A 39 1.17 -5.26 -1.99
C LYS A 39 1.84 -3.94 -1.58
N GLN A 40 1.08 -2.86 -1.64
CA GLN A 40 1.46 -1.57 -1.10
C GLN A 40 0.74 -1.32 0.22
N THR A 41 1.48 -1.24 1.32
CA THR A 41 0.96 -0.85 2.63
C THR A 41 1.29 0.61 2.86
N ARG A 42 0.26 1.45 3.05
CA ARG A 42 0.39 2.88 3.33
C ARG A 42 0.06 3.14 4.80
N LYS A 43 0.99 3.75 5.53
CA LYS A 43 0.82 4.07 6.94
C LYS A 43 0.86 5.57 7.17
N CYS A 44 -0.22 6.12 7.73
CA CYS A 44 -0.28 7.53 8.12
C CYS A 44 0.71 7.81 9.25
N THR A 45 1.60 8.78 9.06
CA THR A 45 2.56 9.20 10.11
C THR A 45 1.91 9.97 11.25
N VAL A 46 0.67 10.47 11.05
CA VAL A 46 -0.07 11.28 12.03
C VAL A 46 -0.91 10.42 12.97
N CYS A 47 -1.81 9.58 12.42
CA CYS A 47 -2.71 8.75 13.24
C CYS A 47 -2.30 7.27 13.31
N GLY A 48 -1.29 6.86 12.54
CA GLY A 48 -0.83 5.47 12.48
C GLY A 48 -1.72 4.52 11.68
N ASN A 49 -2.80 5.01 11.06
CA ASN A 49 -3.72 4.17 10.29
C ASN A 49 -3.02 3.55 9.07
N GLU A 50 -3.27 2.27 8.83
CA GLU A 50 -2.70 1.48 7.75
C GLU A 50 -3.76 1.19 6.68
N ALA A 51 -3.36 1.28 5.41
CA ALA A 51 -4.19 0.98 4.26
C ALA A 51 -3.39 0.09 3.29
N ASP A 52 -3.93 -1.10 3.00
CA ASP A 52 -3.32 -2.06 2.08
C ASP A 52 -3.96 -1.96 0.69
N MET A 53 -3.13 -1.93 -0.35
CA MET A 53 -3.54 -1.97 -1.75
C MET A 53 -2.80 -3.10 -2.45
N ILE A 54 -3.54 -3.91 -3.22
CA ILE A 54 -2.95 -4.94 -4.08
C ILE A 54 -2.98 -4.38 -5.51
N VAL A 55 -1.79 -4.21 -6.09
CA VAL A 55 -1.59 -3.68 -7.43
C VAL A 55 -1.11 -4.81 -8.32
N ASP A 56 -1.72 -4.94 -9.50
CA ASP A 56 -1.23 -5.89 -10.49
C ASP A 56 0.09 -5.39 -11.08
N LEU A 57 1.02 -6.30 -11.34
CA LEU A 57 2.37 -5.97 -11.84
C LEU A 57 2.40 -5.84 -13.36
N GLU A 58 1.25 -5.82 -14.04
CA GLU A 58 1.16 -5.67 -15.49
C GLU A 58 1.64 -4.27 -15.92
N GLY A 59 2.88 -4.24 -16.45
CA GLY A 59 3.52 -3.12 -17.12
C GLY A 59 4.08 -3.55 -18.47
#